data_AF-A0A564Y4V3-F1
#
_entry.id   AF-A0A564Y4V3-F1
#
_cell.length_a   1.000
_cell.length_b   1.000
_cell.length_c   1.000
_cell.angle_alpha   90.00
_cell.angle_beta   90.00
_cell.angle_gamma   90.00
#
_symmetry.space_group_name_H-M   'P 1'
#
loop_
_entity.id
_entity.type
_entity.pdbx_description
1 polymer ?
#
loop_
_entity_poly.entity_id
_entity_poly.type
_entity_poly.pdbx_seq_one_letter_code
_entity_poly.pdbx_strand_id
1 'polypeptide(L)'
;MLTMLDAVELRLACPGDKTAIKRLCIECFPVRYPDAWYAEIVSSGRFITILACLSESYFAYLKEKDDVMDNIMGMIVAEYRTINSCKISDRTIIHPRIAPKSVVMYILSLAVTKQYREYGIDE
;
A
#
# COMPACT_ATOMS: atom_id res chain seq x y z
N MET A 1 13.20 -21.54 13.31
CA MET A 1 12.94 -21.21 11.90
C MET A 1 12.12 -19.94 11.95
N LEU A 2 12.67 -18.78 11.56
CA LEU A 2 11.88 -17.55 11.50
C LEU A 2 10.80 -17.74 10.43
N THR A 3 9.56 -17.41 10.76
CA THR A 3 8.49 -17.41 9.77
C THR A 3 8.65 -16.19 8.86
N MET A 4 8.07 -16.24 7.65
CA MET A 4 8.14 -15.12 6.70
C MET A 4 7.58 -13.83 7.32
N LEU A 5 6.47 -13.94 8.07
CA LEU A 5 5.84 -12.85 8.82
C LEU A 5 6.79 -12.18 9.84
N ASP A 6 7.67 -12.95 10.49
CA ASP A 6 8.63 -12.40 11.46
C ASP A 6 9.68 -11.50 10.78
N ALA A 7 9.86 -11.63 9.47
CA ALA A 7 10.78 -10.82 8.69
C ALA A 7 10.11 -9.60 8.04
N VAL A 8 8.81 -9.37 8.28
CA VAL A 8 8.06 -8.25 7.71
C VAL A 8 8.15 -7.02 8.63
N GLU A 9 8.55 -5.90 8.06
CA GLU A 9 8.57 -4.59 8.70
C GLU A 9 7.58 -3.66 7.99
N LEU A 10 6.85 -2.86 8.78
CA LEU A 10 5.95 -1.84 8.25
C LEU A 10 6.58 -0.46 8.37
N ARG A 11 6.53 0.32 7.29
CA ARG A 11 6.96 1.73 7.31
C ARG A 11 6.14 2.59 6.37
N LEU A 12 6.17 3.90 6.60
CA LEU A 12 5.65 4.86 5.64
C LEU A 12 6.51 4.87 4.36
N ALA A 13 5.85 5.07 3.23
CA ALA A 13 6.55 5.31 1.97
C ALA A 13 7.28 6.66 1.98
N CYS A 14 8.37 6.71 1.23
CA CYS A 14 9.17 7.89 0.97
C CYS A 14 9.39 8.07 -0.54
N PRO A 15 9.89 9.23 -1.00
CA PRO A 15 10.09 9.48 -2.43
C PRO A 15 10.96 8.44 -3.15
N GLY A 16 11.90 7.79 -2.45
CA GLY A 16 12.73 6.71 -3.00
C GLY A 16 11.96 5.45 -3.39
N ASP A 17 10.79 5.22 -2.81
CA ASP A 17 9.98 4.00 -3.03
C ASP A 17 9.15 4.05 -4.31
N LYS A 18 9.06 5.22 -4.96
CA LYS A 18 8.18 5.46 -6.12
C LYS A 18 8.32 4.38 -7.20
N THR A 19 9.55 3.99 -7.53
CA THR A 19 9.83 3.02 -8.58
C THR A 19 9.37 1.62 -8.18
N ALA A 20 9.65 1.19 -6.96
CA ALA A 20 9.24 -0.11 -6.43
C ALA A 20 7.71 -0.21 -6.32
N ILE A 21 7.05 0.83 -5.80
CA ILE A 21 5.58 0.92 -5.76
C ILE A 21 4.97 0.84 -7.17
N LYS A 22 5.58 1.50 -8.16
CA LYS A 22 5.12 1.43 -9.55
C LYS A 22 5.22 0.02 -10.12
N ARG A 23 6.29 -0.72 -9.83
CA ARG A 23 6.42 -2.14 -10.21
C ARG A 23 5.36 -3.00 -9.54
N LEU A 24 5.18 -2.84 -8.23
CA LEU A 24 4.14 -3.53 -7.45
C LEU A 24 2.75 -3.29 -8.05
N CYS A 25 2.40 -2.05 -8.39
CA CYS A 25 1.11 -1.75 -9.02
C CYS A 25 0.94 -2.41 -10.39
N ILE A 26 1.98 -2.43 -11.22
CA ILE A 26 1.94 -3.07 -12.55
C ILE A 26 1.75 -4.58 -12.42
N GLU A 27 2.35 -5.21 -11.40
CA GLU A 27 2.16 -6.63 -11.12
C GLU A 27 0.76 -6.93 -10.59
N CYS A 28 0.28 -6.14 -9.63
CA CYS A 28 -0.93 -6.46 -8.88
C CYS A 28 -2.23 -5.98 -9.54
N PHE A 29 -2.19 -4.95 -10.38
CA PHE A 29 -3.38 -4.34 -10.95
C PHE A 29 -3.37 -4.35 -12.49
N PRO A 30 -4.52 -4.64 -13.13
CA PRO A 30 -4.64 -4.58 -14.59
C PRO A 30 -4.70 -3.14 -15.14
N VAL A 31 -4.70 -2.13 -14.27
CA VAL A 31 -4.82 -0.71 -14.63
C VAL A 31 -3.49 0.02 -14.46
N ARG A 32 -3.27 1.05 -15.29
CA ARG A 32 -2.07 1.90 -15.22
C ARG A 32 -2.42 3.25 -14.60
N TYR A 33 -1.79 3.55 -13.46
CA TYR A 33 -1.86 4.87 -12.86
C TYR A 33 -0.90 5.87 -13.54
N PRO A 34 -1.26 7.16 -13.63
CA PRO A 34 -0.36 8.21 -14.11
C PRO A 34 0.89 8.35 -13.22
N ASP A 35 2.02 8.78 -13.81
CA ASP A 35 3.27 8.95 -13.06
C ASP A 35 3.17 9.96 -11.89
N ALA A 36 2.34 11.00 -12.08
CA ALA A 36 2.04 12.00 -11.06
C ALA A 36 1.38 11.39 -9.82
N TRP A 37 0.50 10.38 -10.00
CA TRP A 37 -0.15 9.71 -8.87
C TRP A 37 0.88 9.01 -7.97
N TYR A 38 1.86 8.32 -8.57
CA TYR A 38 2.93 7.69 -7.80
C TYR A 38 3.79 8.71 -7.04
N ALA A 39 3.99 9.91 -7.59
CA ALA A 39 4.70 10.98 -6.89
C ALA A 39 3.89 11.53 -5.70
N GLU A 40 2.57 11.65 -5.86
CA GLU A 40 1.69 12.15 -4.80
C GLU A 40 1.62 11.21 -3.61
N ILE A 41 1.49 9.90 -3.82
CA ILE A 41 1.31 8.92 -2.73
C ILE A 41 2.56 8.74 -1.87
N VAL A 42 3.73 9.21 -2.32
CA VAL A 42 5.00 9.14 -1.56
C VAL A 42 5.50 10.49 -1.03
N SER A 43 4.89 11.61 -1.45
CA SER A 43 5.42 12.96 -1.13
C SER A 43 4.38 13.98 -0.67
N SER A 44 3.09 13.81 -0.98
CA SER A 44 2.11 14.90 -0.83
C SER A 44 1.62 15.12 0.61
N GLY A 45 1.77 14.13 1.49
CA GLY A 45 1.15 14.11 2.83
C GLY A 45 -0.38 13.98 2.83
N ARG A 46 -1.02 14.01 1.66
CA ARG A 46 -2.47 13.79 1.48
C ARG A 46 -2.85 12.34 1.71
N PHE A 47 -1.96 11.43 1.31
CA PHE A 47 -2.14 9.99 1.41
C PHE A 47 -1.30 9.42 2.53
N ILE A 48 -1.85 8.43 3.21
CA ILE A 48 -1.08 7.49 4.00
C ILE A 48 -0.75 6.32 3.09
N THR A 49 0.54 6.13 2.83
CA THR A 49 1.04 4.95 2.13
C THR A 49 1.92 4.17 3.09
N ILE A 50 1.47 2.98 3.48
CA ILE A 50 2.22 2.06 4.34
C ILE A 50 2.72 0.92 3.44
N LEU A 51 3.98 0.56 3.61
CA LEU A 51 4.66 -0.49 2.88
C LEU A 51 4.95 -1.65 3.83
N ALA A 52 4.67 -2.87 3.37
CA ALA A 52 5.19 -4.10 3.97
C ALA A 52 6.52 -4.43 3.28
N CYS A 53 7.60 -4.37 4.05
CA CYS A 53 8.96 -4.57 3.57
C CYS A 53 9.58 -5.80 4.24
N LEU A 54 10.42 -6.51 3.52
CA LEU A 54 11.35 -7.44 4.15
C LEU A 54 12.38 -6.65 4.97
N SER A 55 12.67 -7.15 6.16
CA SER A 55 13.82 -6.70 6.95
C SER A 55 15.09 -6.75 6.12
N GLU A 56 16.00 -5.81 6.36
CA GLU A 56 17.26 -5.66 5.60
C GLU A 56 18.07 -6.96 5.57
N SER A 57 18.14 -7.68 6.69
CA SER A 57 18.90 -8.94 6.79
C SER A 57 18.30 -10.06 5.94
N TYR A 58 16.97 -10.18 5.91
CA TYR A 58 16.29 -11.19 5.11
C TYR A 58 16.26 -10.83 3.63
N PHE A 59 16.10 -9.55 3.31
CA PHE A 59 16.21 -9.07 1.94
C PHE A 59 17.62 -9.32 1.37
N ALA A 60 18.68 -9.04 2.13
CA ALA A 60 20.04 -9.33 1.71
C ALA A 60 20.25 -10.83 1.44
N TYR A 61 19.75 -11.69 2.34
CA TYR A 61 19.79 -13.15 2.16
C TYR A 61 19.06 -13.60 0.89
N LEU A 62 17.85 -13.10 0.65
CA LEU A 62 17.08 -13.46 -0.54
C LEU A 62 17.73 -12.92 -1.81
N LYS A 63 18.27 -11.71 -1.80
CA LYS A 63 18.94 -11.12 -2.96
C LYS A 63 20.17 -11.91 -3.42
N GLU A 64 20.83 -12.63 -2.51
CA GLU A 64 21.94 -13.53 -2.84
C GLU A 64 21.48 -14.88 -3.40
N LYS A 65 20.29 -15.36 -2.99
CA LYS A 65 19.75 -16.67 -3.38
C LYS A 65 18.80 -16.65 -4.57
N ASP A 66 18.03 -15.58 -4.68
CA ASP A 66 16.94 -15.35 -5.62
C ASP A 66 17.12 -13.97 -6.27
N ASP A 67 16.60 -13.79 -7.49
CA ASP A 67 16.66 -12.51 -8.22
C ASP A 67 15.56 -11.54 -7.73
N VAL A 68 15.60 -11.18 -6.44
CA VAL A 68 14.63 -10.25 -5.83
C VAL A 68 15.08 -8.81 -6.04
N MET A 69 14.24 -8.03 -6.72
CA MET A 69 14.56 -6.66 -7.15
C MET A 69 14.39 -5.59 -6.07
N ASP A 70 13.37 -5.73 -5.22
CA ASP A 70 12.98 -4.74 -4.21
C ASP A 70 12.56 -5.46 -2.92
N ASN A 71 12.73 -4.81 -1.76
CA ASN A 71 12.33 -5.39 -0.48
C ASN A 71 10.83 -5.17 -0.15
N ILE A 72 10.09 -4.46 -1.01
CA ILE A 72 8.68 -4.13 -0.79
C ILE A 72 7.82 -5.29 -1.32
N MET A 73 7.06 -5.91 -0.41
CA MET A 73 6.18 -7.04 -0.70
C MET A 73 4.73 -6.61 -0.90
N GLY A 74 4.35 -5.50 -0.28
CA GLY A 74 2.99 -5.01 -0.35
C GLY A 74 2.86 -3.55 0.07
N MET A 75 1.68 -3.00 -0.18
CA MET A 75 1.33 -1.64 0.22
C MET A 75 -0.16 -1.49 0.48
N ILE A 76 -0.49 -0.52 1.32
CA ILE A 76 -1.81 0.09 1.41
C ILE A 76 -1.68 1.60 1.18
N VAL A 77 -2.50 2.14 0.28
CA VAL A 77 -2.62 3.58 0.01
C VAL A 77 -4.02 4.01 0.42
N ALA A 78 -4.12 4.98 1.31
CA ALA A 78 -5.39 5.44 1.82
C ALA A 78 -5.40 6.96 2.05
N GLU A 79 -6.59 7.56 1.99
CA GLU A 79 -6.81 9.00 2.15
C GLU A 79 -7.89 9.26 3.21
N TYR A 80 -7.66 10.23 4.09
CA TYR A 80 -8.72 10.74 4.95
C TYR A 80 -9.66 11.65 4.18
N ARG A 81 -10.95 11.36 4.24
CA ARG A 81 -12.00 12.19 3.64
C ARG A 81 -13.10 12.46 4.64
N THR A 82 -13.66 13.66 4.60
CA THR A 82 -14.96 13.88 5.25
C THR A 82 -16.03 13.14 4.47
N ILE A 83 -17.09 12.67 5.13
CA ILE A 83 -18.23 11.99 4.47
C ILE A 83 -18.80 12.86 3.34
N ASN A 84 -18.88 14.18 3.55
CA ASN A 84 -19.32 15.14 2.53
C ASN A 84 -18.37 15.27 1.33
N SER A 85 -17.12 14.84 1.43
CA SER A 85 -16.16 14.80 0.31
C SER A 85 -16.07 13.44 -0.38
N CYS A 86 -16.79 12.43 0.12
CA CYS A 86 -16.94 11.15 -0.57
C CYS A 86 -17.89 11.28 -1.77
N LYS A 87 -17.71 10.39 -2.75
CA LYS A 87 -18.64 10.27 -3.89
C LYS A 87 -20.05 10.03 -3.38
N ILE A 88 -21.05 10.57 -4.07
CA ILE A 88 -22.46 10.47 -3.65
C ILE A 88 -22.89 9.01 -3.51
N SER A 89 -22.47 8.13 -4.44
CA SER A 89 -22.71 6.68 -4.38
C SER A 89 -22.24 6.06 -3.08
N ASP A 90 -21.06 6.46 -2.60
CA ASP A 90 -20.37 5.80 -1.48
C ASP A 90 -20.92 6.26 -0.14
N ARG A 91 -21.64 7.39 -0.09
CA ARG A 91 -22.28 7.88 1.15
C ARG A 91 -23.34 6.93 1.67
N THR A 92 -23.91 6.11 0.80
CA THR A 92 -24.93 5.12 1.17
C THR A 92 -24.36 3.98 2.02
N ILE A 93 -23.04 3.76 2.00
CA ILE A 93 -22.34 2.79 2.85
C ILE A 93 -22.38 3.22 4.32
N ILE A 94 -22.47 4.53 4.56
CA ILE A 94 -22.33 5.12 5.89
C ILE A 94 -23.71 5.38 6.46
N HIS A 95 -23.92 4.98 7.70
CA HIS A 95 -25.20 5.14 8.37
C HIS A 95 -25.63 6.63 8.43
N PRO A 96 -26.88 6.99 8.07
CA PRO A 96 -27.29 8.38 7.86
C PRO A 96 -27.29 9.26 9.12
N ARG A 97 -27.19 8.66 10.31
CA ARG A 97 -27.03 9.41 11.58
C ARG A 97 -25.60 9.89 11.84
N ILE A 98 -24.61 9.41 11.09
CA ILE A 98 -23.21 9.85 11.27
C ILE A 98 -23.09 11.27 10.70
N ALA A 99 -22.46 12.16 11.46
CA ALA A 99 -22.34 13.56 11.07
C ALA A 99 -21.59 13.71 9.74
N PRO A 100 -22.06 14.50 8.77
CA PRO A 100 -21.43 14.59 7.45
C PRO A 100 -19.99 15.15 7.43
N LYS A 101 -19.57 15.78 8.54
CA LYS A 101 -18.20 16.28 8.74
C LYS A 101 -17.26 15.22 9.35
N SER A 102 -17.77 14.08 9.79
CA SER A 102 -16.95 12.97 10.28
C SER A 102 -16.04 12.46 9.17
N VAL A 103 -14.91 11.87 9.58
CA VAL A 103 -13.84 11.42 8.68
C VAL A 103 -13.93 9.91 8.48
N VAL A 104 -13.63 9.46 7.26
CA VAL A 104 -13.44 8.06 6.89
C VAL A 104 -12.07 7.89 6.23
N MET A 105 -11.53 6.67 6.29
CA MET A 105 -10.39 6.24 5.49
C MET A 105 -10.91 5.64 4.18
N TYR A 106 -10.58 6.28 3.07
CA TYR A 106 -10.82 5.72 1.75
C TYR A 106 -9.57 4.95 1.33
N ILE A 107 -9.65 3.63 1.16
CA ILE A 107 -8.55 2.81 0.65
C ILE A 107 -8.55 2.93 -0.88
N LEU A 108 -7.48 3.49 -1.45
CA LEU A 108 -7.30 3.64 -2.89
C LEU A 108 -6.67 2.39 -3.51
N SER A 109 -5.76 1.75 -2.78
CA SER A 109 -5.04 0.58 -3.25
C SER A 109 -4.61 -0.28 -2.08
N LEU A 110 -4.75 -1.60 -2.24
CA LEU A 110 -4.19 -2.63 -1.37
C LEU A 110 -3.56 -3.68 -2.29
N ALA A 111 -2.28 -3.95 -2.12
CA ALA A 111 -1.54 -4.85 -3.00
C ALA A 111 -0.50 -5.64 -2.23
N VAL A 112 -0.38 -6.93 -2.55
CA VAL A 112 0.73 -7.81 -2.17
C VAL A 112 1.16 -8.56 -3.42
N THR A 113 2.48 -8.62 -3.66
CA THR A 113 3.04 -9.36 -4.81
C THR A 113 2.59 -10.81 -4.76
N LYS A 114 2.44 -11.45 -5.92
CA LYS A 114 1.87 -12.80 -6.00
C LYS A 114 2.65 -13.81 -5.15
N GLN A 115 3.96 -13.65 -5.05
CA GLN A 115 4.83 -14.52 -4.27
C GLN A 115 4.48 -14.53 -2.78
N TYR A 116 3.87 -13.46 -2.25
CA TYR A 116 3.69 -13.28 -0.82
C TYR A 116 2.24 -13.29 -0.32
N ARG A 117 1.26 -13.57 -1.19
CA ARG A 117 -0.18 -13.55 -0.83
C ARG A 117 -0.59 -14.63 0.16
N GLU A 118 0.02 -15.81 0.09
CA GLU A 118 -0.34 -16.94 0.97
C GLU A 118 0.22 -16.82 2.39
N TYR A 119 0.90 -15.71 2.71
CA TYR A 119 1.47 -15.45 4.04
C TYR A 119 0.63 -14.46 4.87
N GLY A 120 -0.56 -14.06 4.41
CA GLY A 120 -1.48 -13.23 5.18
C GLY A 120 -1.04 -11.77 5.35
N ILE A 121 -0.32 -11.21 4.38
CA ILE A 121 0.16 -9.80 4.43
C ILE A 121 -0.98 -8.81 4.13
N ASP A 122 -1.99 -9.25 3.40
CA ASP A 122 -3.19 -8.49 3.02
C ASP A 122 -4.45 -8.84 3.84
N GLU A 123 -4.32 -9.71 4.85
CA GLU A 123 -5.40 -10.08 5.79
C GLU A 123 -5.41 -9.21 7.05
#